data_AF-A0A2N2LDP9-F1
#
_entry.id   AF-A0A2N2LDP9-F1
#
_cell.length_a   1.000
_cell.length_b   1.000
_cell.length_c   1.000
_cell.angle_alpha   90.00
_cell.angle_beta   90.00
_cell.angle_gamma   90.00
#
_symmetry.space_group_name_H-M   'P 1'
#
loop_
_entity.id
_entity.type
_entity.pdbx_description
1 polymer ?
#
loop_
_entity_poly.entity_id
_entity_poly.type
_entity_poly.pdbx_seq_one_letter_code
_entity_poly.pdbx_strand_id
1 'polypeptide(L)'
;MLSNSVISNLISSFNQPFTPKMLANMTESDQHVVEAILDELLKEEKIKCISQGNAVYVRANRYSTGISIDPNCKWRYDVNMANRLLDLIESKSYRSIRDLAIDFGKSRQLVFVYLEALASISIIGINPHGYYIKTRLGIEYLGQHIQPGILGVLKKYSGISHLKVLRMRWRYRIE
;
A
#
# COMPACT_ATOMS: atom_id res chain seq x y z
N MET A 1 -8.91 -35.43 6.67
CA MET A 1 -9.83 -34.30 6.95
C MET A 1 -9.01 -33.02 6.88
N LEU A 2 -8.76 -32.52 5.66
CA LEU A 2 -8.01 -31.28 5.46
C LEU A 2 -8.91 -30.11 5.88
N SER A 3 -8.51 -29.44 6.94
CA SER A 3 -9.31 -28.47 7.65
C SER A 3 -9.40 -27.17 6.84
N ASN A 4 -10.57 -26.54 6.78
CA ASN A 4 -10.82 -25.24 6.11
C ASN A 4 -9.72 -24.18 6.38
N SER A 5 -9.02 -24.28 7.52
CA SER A 5 -7.88 -23.43 7.88
C SER A 5 -6.69 -23.53 6.93
N VAL A 6 -6.38 -24.70 6.33
CA VAL A 6 -5.23 -24.87 5.42
C VAL A 6 -5.47 -24.11 4.11
N ILE A 7 -6.66 -24.29 3.50
CA ILE A 7 -7.03 -23.60 2.26
C ILE A 7 -7.16 -22.10 2.50
N SER A 8 -7.75 -21.69 3.64
CA SER A 8 -7.85 -20.27 4.01
C SER A 8 -6.47 -19.61 4.20
N ASN A 9 -5.53 -20.30 4.85
CA ASN A 9 -4.15 -19.83 5.02
C ASN A 9 -3.39 -19.77 3.68
N LEU A 10 -3.57 -20.77 2.82
CA LEU A 10 -2.99 -20.79 1.48
C LEU A 10 -3.49 -19.59 0.67
N ILE A 11 -4.81 -19.37 0.60
CA ILE A 11 -5.42 -18.22 -0.09
C ILE A 11 -4.95 -16.89 0.51
N SER A 12 -4.76 -16.82 1.83
CA SER A 12 -4.28 -15.62 2.51
C SER A 12 -2.85 -15.25 2.14
N SER A 13 -2.00 -16.24 1.87
CA SER A 13 -0.60 -16.06 1.43
C SER A 13 -0.45 -15.93 -0.10
N PHE A 14 -1.46 -16.35 -0.86
CA PHE A 14 -1.40 -16.39 -2.33
C PHE A 14 -1.82 -15.05 -2.97
N ASN A 15 -0.90 -14.39 -3.68
CA ASN A 15 -1.10 -13.05 -4.26
C ASN A 15 -1.43 -13.06 -5.78
N GLN A 16 -1.60 -14.24 -6.37
CA GLN A 16 -1.94 -14.41 -7.79
C GLN A 16 -3.39 -14.88 -7.97
N PRO A 17 -4.01 -14.69 -9.15
CA PRO A 17 -5.30 -15.30 -9.45
C PRO A 17 -5.18 -16.82 -9.40
N PHE A 18 -6.21 -17.49 -8.89
CA PHE A 18 -6.23 -18.94 -8.73
C PHE A 18 -7.57 -19.51 -9.17
N THR A 19 -7.58 -20.81 -9.48
CA THR A 19 -8.77 -21.58 -9.84
C THR A 19 -9.02 -22.70 -8.82
N PRO A 20 -10.27 -23.19 -8.68
CA PRO A 20 -10.58 -24.30 -7.78
C PRO A 20 -9.74 -25.54 -8.09
N LYS A 21 -9.57 -25.85 -9.37
CA LYS A 21 -8.72 -26.96 -9.84
C LYS A 21 -7.25 -26.81 -9.43
N MET A 22 -6.72 -25.59 -9.49
CA MET A 22 -5.34 -25.32 -9.07
C MET A 22 -5.18 -25.53 -7.56
N LEU A 23 -6.12 -25.02 -6.74
CA LEU A 23 -6.08 -25.20 -5.29
C LEU A 23 -6.24 -26.68 -4.90
N ALA A 24 -7.18 -27.39 -5.54
CA ALA A 24 -7.39 -28.82 -5.36
C ALA A 24 -6.11 -29.64 -5.60
N ASN A 25 -5.39 -29.32 -6.69
CA ASN A 25 -4.10 -29.95 -6.99
C ASN A 25 -3.01 -29.61 -5.96
N MET A 26 -2.98 -28.37 -5.45
CA MET A 26 -1.98 -27.93 -4.46
C MET A 26 -2.23 -28.51 -3.07
N THR A 27 -3.48 -28.79 -2.73
CA THR A 27 -3.87 -29.31 -1.41
C THR A 27 -4.23 -30.80 -1.44
N GLU A 28 -4.00 -31.49 -2.56
CA GLU A 28 -4.41 -32.89 -2.79
C GLU A 28 -5.86 -33.15 -2.33
N SER A 29 -6.74 -32.19 -2.62
CA SER A 29 -8.13 -32.19 -2.14
C SER A 29 -9.09 -32.36 -3.31
N ASP A 30 -10.29 -32.85 -3.03
CA ASP A 30 -11.36 -32.91 -4.01
C ASP A 30 -11.77 -31.49 -4.45
N GLN A 31 -11.94 -31.31 -5.76
CA GLN A 31 -12.36 -30.03 -6.34
C GLN A 31 -13.69 -29.54 -5.76
N HIS A 32 -14.65 -30.43 -5.50
CA HIS A 32 -15.95 -30.07 -4.94
C HIS A 32 -15.85 -29.55 -3.50
N VAL A 33 -14.91 -30.08 -2.72
CA VAL A 33 -14.64 -29.61 -1.35
C VAL A 33 -14.04 -28.20 -1.39
N VAL A 34 -13.11 -27.96 -2.32
CA VAL A 34 -12.52 -26.64 -2.52
C VAL A 34 -13.56 -25.63 -2.99
N GLU A 35 -14.44 -26.01 -3.92
CA GLU A 35 -15.55 -25.15 -4.40
C GLU A 35 -16.48 -24.73 -3.26
N ALA A 36 -16.89 -25.65 -2.39
CA ALA A 36 -17.72 -25.34 -1.23
C ALA A 36 -17.05 -24.34 -0.27
N ILE A 37 -15.74 -24.48 -0.05
CA ILE A 37 -14.96 -23.55 0.78
C ILE A 37 -14.83 -22.18 0.10
N LEU A 38 -14.66 -22.15 -1.22
CA LEU A 38 -14.62 -20.89 -1.97
C LEU A 38 -15.97 -20.16 -1.91
N ASP A 39 -17.10 -20.88 -1.94
CA ASP A 39 -18.43 -20.29 -1.78
C ASP A 39 -18.64 -19.68 -0.38
N GLU A 40 -18.13 -20.32 0.68
CA GLU A 40 -18.10 -19.74 2.02
C GLU A 40 -17.22 -18.47 2.05
N LEU A 41 -16.03 -18.52 1.45
CA LEU A 41 -15.11 -17.38 1.39
C LEU A 41 -15.63 -16.21 0.52
N LEU A 42 -16.47 -16.48 -0.48
CA LEU A 42 -17.19 -15.47 -1.25
C LEU A 42 -18.26 -14.77 -0.39
N LYS A 43 -19.02 -15.54 0.39
CA LYS A 43 -20.02 -14.99 1.34
C LYS A 43 -19.37 -14.13 2.43
N GLU A 44 -18.19 -14.52 2.88
CA GLU A 44 -17.38 -13.75 3.84
C GLU A 44 -16.60 -12.57 3.21
N GLU A 45 -16.80 -12.29 1.92
CA GLU A 45 -16.10 -11.24 1.16
C GLU A 45 -14.55 -11.33 1.22
N LYS A 46 -13.97 -12.50 1.51
CA LYS A 46 -12.51 -12.70 1.58
C LYS A 46 -11.88 -12.84 0.20
N ILE A 47 -12.66 -13.32 -0.77
CA ILE A 47 -12.25 -13.52 -2.17
C ILE A 47 -13.26 -12.89 -3.14
N LYS A 48 -12.84 -12.62 -4.37
CA LYS A 48 -13.66 -12.09 -5.47
C LYS A 48 -13.50 -12.98 -6.69
N CYS A 49 -14.61 -13.31 -7.34
CA CYS A 49 -14.60 -13.94 -8.65
C CYS A 49 -14.39 -12.87 -9.73
N ILE A 50 -13.35 -13.02 -10.55
CA ILE A 50 -13.00 -12.08 -11.63
C ILE A 50 -13.42 -12.58 -13.01
N SER A 51 -13.70 -13.88 -13.14
CA SER A 51 -14.18 -14.47 -14.39
C SER A 51 -15.11 -15.63 -14.07
N GLN A 52 -16.40 -15.45 -14.36
CA GLN A 52 -17.42 -16.46 -14.14
C GLN A 52 -17.29 -17.65 -15.11
N GLY A 53 -16.75 -17.43 -16.32
CA GLY A 53 -16.58 -18.50 -17.31
C GLY A 53 -15.47 -19.49 -16.97
N ASN A 54 -14.37 -19.01 -16.39
CA ASN A 54 -13.21 -19.84 -16.02
C ASN A 54 -13.07 -20.05 -14.50
N ALA A 55 -14.07 -19.65 -13.71
CA ALA A 55 -14.06 -19.68 -12.24
C ALA A 55 -12.73 -19.20 -11.65
N VAL A 56 -12.28 -18.02 -12.07
CA VAL A 56 -11.02 -17.44 -11.59
C VAL A 56 -11.30 -16.53 -10.41
N TYR A 57 -10.61 -16.81 -9.30
CA TYR A 57 -10.76 -16.08 -8.05
C TYR A 57 -9.48 -15.30 -7.72
N VAL A 58 -9.66 -14.19 -7.02
CA VAL A 58 -8.59 -13.40 -6.43
C VAL A 58 -8.96 -13.10 -4.99
N ARG A 59 -7.96 -12.88 -4.14
CA ARG A 59 -8.22 -12.35 -2.79
C ARG A 59 -8.90 -10.98 -2.88
N ALA A 60 -10.01 -10.76 -2.18
CA ALA A 60 -10.71 -9.46 -2.17
C ALA A 60 -9.79 -8.34 -1.66
N ASN A 61 -8.92 -8.73 -0.74
CA ASN A 61 -7.90 -7.92 -0.10
C ASN A 61 -6.54 -7.92 -0.82
N ARG A 62 -6.46 -8.31 -2.10
CA ARG A 62 -5.21 -8.36 -2.89
C ARG A 62 -4.45 -7.03 -2.92
N TYR A 63 -5.18 -5.91 -2.82
CA TYR A 63 -4.63 -4.56 -2.75
C TYR A 63 -4.97 -3.83 -1.45
N SER A 64 -5.77 -4.44 -0.55
CA SER A 64 -6.00 -3.86 0.76
C SER A 64 -4.80 -4.20 1.64
N THR A 65 -3.82 -3.31 1.64
CA THR A 65 -2.91 -3.20 2.77
C THR A 65 -3.79 -2.94 3.99
N GLY A 66 -3.79 -3.88 4.96
CA GLY A 66 -4.78 -3.99 6.03
C GLY A 66 -5.21 -2.68 6.68
N ILE A 67 -6.50 -2.64 7.06
CA ILE A 67 -7.24 -1.56 7.74
C ILE A 67 -6.29 -0.56 8.41
N SER A 68 -6.12 0.61 7.81
CA SER A 68 -5.54 1.77 8.48
C SER A 68 -6.50 2.27 9.55
N ILE A 69 -5.96 2.84 10.61
CA ILE A 69 -6.71 3.41 11.74
C ILE A 69 -7.66 4.53 11.25
N ASP A 70 -7.30 5.21 10.16
CA ASP A 70 -8.19 6.11 9.43
C ASP A 70 -8.99 5.34 8.35
N PRO A 71 -10.33 5.30 8.41
CA PRO A 71 -11.18 4.64 7.41
C PRO A 71 -11.08 5.26 6.01
N ASN A 72 -10.56 6.50 5.89
CA ASN A 72 -10.32 7.15 4.60
C ASN A 72 -8.93 6.86 4.04
N CYS A 73 -8.00 6.38 4.86
CA CYS A 73 -6.68 6.00 4.39
C CYS A 73 -6.75 4.60 3.77
N LYS A 74 -6.13 4.42 2.60
CA LYS A 74 -6.15 3.14 1.88
C LYS A 74 -4.84 2.35 2.04
N TRP A 75 -3.92 2.90 2.82
CA TRP A 75 -2.53 2.44 2.94
C TRP A 75 -2.23 1.99 4.36
N ARG A 76 -1.66 0.79 4.49
CA ARG A 76 -1.03 0.36 5.74
C ARG A 76 0.40 0.86 5.75
N TYR A 77 0.72 1.70 6.72
CA TYR A 77 2.07 2.21 6.92
C TYR A 77 2.86 1.27 7.83
N ASP A 78 4.12 1.05 7.46
CA ASP A 78 5.11 0.31 8.25
C ASP A 78 6.14 1.30 8.77
N VAL A 79 6.24 1.41 10.10
CA VAL A 79 7.17 2.30 10.78
C VAL A 79 8.64 1.96 10.42
N ASN A 80 8.97 0.69 10.21
CA ASN A 80 10.32 0.29 9.80
C ASN A 80 10.64 0.78 8.38
N MET A 81 9.66 0.71 7.48
CA MET A 81 9.81 1.22 6.12
C MET A 81 9.97 2.75 6.12
N ALA A 82 9.21 3.44 6.98
CA ALA A 82 9.33 4.88 7.16
C ALA A 82 10.71 5.29 7.72
N ASN A 83 11.21 4.59 8.74
CA ASN A 83 12.55 4.84 9.28
C ASN A 83 13.64 4.66 8.22
N ARG A 84 13.59 3.58 7.43
CA ARG A 84 14.55 3.39 6.33
C ARG A 84 14.49 4.49 5.28
N LEU A 85 13.29 5.03 5.01
CA LEU A 85 13.12 6.16 4.09
C LEU A 85 13.73 7.44 4.67
N LEU A 86 13.56 7.67 5.98
CA LEU A 86 14.19 8.79 6.68
C LEU A 86 15.72 8.66 6.68
N ASP A 87 16.28 7.49 6.97
CA ASP A 87 17.72 7.24 6.92
C ASP A 87 18.30 7.57 5.53
N LEU A 88 17.56 7.23 4.47
CA LEU A 88 17.95 7.56 3.10
C LEU A 88 17.96 9.08 2.87
N ILE A 89 16.93 9.79 3.31
CA ILE A 89 16.84 11.27 3.24
C ILE A 89 17.95 11.94 4.05
N GLU A 90 18.37 11.35 5.16
CA GLU A 90 19.48 11.83 5.99
C GLU A 90 20.83 11.64 5.28
N SER A 91 21.00 10.51 4.59
CA SER A 91 22.25 10.18 3.88
C SER A 91 22.51 11.04 2.65
N LYS A 92 21.44 11.52 1.99
CA LYS A 92 21.53 12.22 0.71
C LYS A 92 20.36 13.18 0.52
N SER A 93 20.64 14.35 -0.05
CA SER A 93 19.59 15.33 -0.35
C SER A 93 18.81 14.94 -1.62
N TYR A 94 17.49 14.79 -1.48
CA TYR A 94 16.59 14.46 -2.59
C TYR A 94 15.65 15.61 -2.91
N ARG A 95 15.65 16.07 -4.17
CA ARG A 95 14.71 17.10 -4.68
C ARG A 95 13.52 16.50 -5.43
N SER A 96 13.65 15.26 -5.87
CA SER A 96 12.68 14.56 -6.70
C SER A 96 12.24 13.26 -6.03
N ILE A 97 10.93 13.01 -6.04
CA ILE A 97 10.37 11.72 -5.59
C ILE A 97 10.87 10.59 -6.49
N ARG A 98 11.13 10.87 -7.77
CA ARG A 98 11.61 9.88 -8.73
C ARG A 98 12.99 9.37 -8.31
N ASP A 99 13.90 10.26 -7.96
CA ASP A 99 15.27 9.89 -7.60
C ASP A 99 15.29 9.15 -6.26
N LEU A 100 14.49 9.61 -5.30
CA LEU A 100 14.32 8.95 -4.02
C LEU A 100 13.75 7.53 -4.18
N ALA A 101 12.77 7.34 -5.07
CA ALA A 101 12.17 6.03 -5.31
C ALA A 101 13.13 5.04 -5.98
N ILE A 102 14.01 5.52 -6.86
CA ILE A 102 15.06 4.71 -7.49
C ILE A 102 16.02 4.22 -6.40
N ASP A 103 16.57 5.12 -5.60
CA ASP A 103 17.54 4.77 -4.56
C ASP A 103 16.91 3.92 -3.43
N PHE A 104 15.63 4.14 -3.12
CA PHE A 104 14.89 3.36 -2.12
C PHE A 104 14.47 1.97 -2.63
N GLY A 105 14.50 1.73 -3.94
CA GLY A 105 14.11 0.46 -4.55
C GLY A 105 12.61 0.15 -4.44
N LYS A 106 11.75 1.18 -4.43
CA LYS A 106 10.28 1.04 -4.35
C LYS A 106 9.57 1.89 -5.40
N SER A 107 8.26 1.68 -5.54
CA SER A 107 7.47 2.46 -6.50
C SER A 107 7.38 3.93 -6.10
N ARG A 108 7.34 4.82 -7.10
CA ARG A 108 7.16 6.27 -6.89
C ARG A 108 5.90 6.59 -6.08
N GLN A 109 4.84 5.82 -6.31
CA GLN A 109 3.57 6.00 -5.60
C GLN A 109 3.68 5.63 -4.13
N LEU A 110 4.39 4.54 -3.80
CA LEU A 110 4.63 4.17 -2.41
C LEU A 110 5.45 5.25 -1.68
N VAL A 111 6.55 5.69 -2.28
CA VAL A 111 7.40 6.75 -1.70
C VAL A 111 6.60 8.04 -1.52
N PHE A 112 5.79 8.44 -2.51
CA PHE A 112 4.93 9.61 -2.40
C PHE A 112 3.98 9.52 -1.20
N VAL A 113 3.29 8.39 -1.03
CA VAL A 113 2.34 8.16 0.06
C VAL A 113 3.01 8.20 1.43
N TYR A 114 4.22 7.65 1.55
CA TYR A 114 5.00 7.73 2.79
C TYR A 114 5.48 9.15 3.07
N LEU A 115 5.94 9.88 2.06
CA LEU A 115 6.33 11.28 2.22
C LEU A 115 5.14 12.15 2.65
N GLU A 116 3.95 11.97 2.05
CA GLU A 116 2.74 12.69 2.48
C GLU A 116 2.39 12.37 3.94
N ALA A 117 2.46 11.11 4.35
CA ALA A 117 2.18 10.73 5.72
C ALA A 117 3.18 11.33 6.71
N LEU A 118 4.48 11.24 6.43
CA LEU A 118 5.54 11.82 7.26
C LEU A 118 5.43 13.35 7.35
N ALA A 119 5.07 14.01 6.24
CA ALA A 119 4.86 15.45 6.23
C ALA A 119 3.59 15.85 7.02
N SER A 120 2.55 15.01 6.98
CA SER A 120 1.27 15.26 7.69
C SER A 120 1.44 15.26 9.21
N ILE A 121 2.39 14.48 9.73
CA ILE A 121 2.77 14.46 11.15
C ILE A 121 4.01 15.31 11.46
N SER A 122 4.42 16.19 10.53
CA SER A 122 5.53 17.13 10.70
C SER A 122 6.92 16.52 10.93
N ILE A 123 7.13 15.25 10.59
CA ILE A 123 8.45 14.58 10.68
C ILE A 123 9.42 15.09 9.62
N ILE A 124 8.92 15.39 8.42
CA ILE A 124 9.73 15.94 7.33
C ILE A 124 9.27 17.33 6.89
N GLY A 125 10.19 18.08 6.29
CA GLY A 125 9.93 19.33 5.60
C GLY A 125 10.55 19.34 4.20
N ILE A 126 10.34 20.44 3.48
CA ILE A 126 10.98 20.71 2.18
C ILE A 126 11.63 22.09 2.26
N ASN A 127 12.88 22.18 1.79
CA ASN A 127 13.64 23.43 1.65
C ASN A 127 14.24 23.51 0.23
N PRO A 128 14.99 24.56 -0.14
CA PRO A 128 15.58 24.67 -1.49
C PRO A 128 16.52 23.50 -1.87
N HIS A 129 17.06 22.78 -0.90
CA HIS A 129 17.99 21.67 -1.11
C HIS A 129 17.28 20.32 -1.30
N GLY A 130 16.06 20.17 -0.81
CA GLY A 130 15.25 18.95 -0.95
C GLY A 130 14.36 18.66 0.25
N TYR A 131 14.01 17.39 0.41
CA TYR A 131 13.41 16.88 1.65
C TYR A 131 14.44 16.93 2.78
N TYR A 132 14.00 17.30 3.98
CA TYR A 132 14.82 17.26 5.19
C TYR A 132 14.00 16.75 6.38
N ILE A 133 14.69 16.19 7.38
CA ILE A 133 14.08 15.66 8.59
C ILE A 133 13.97 16.80 9.61
N LYS A 134 12.77 17.05 10.13
CA LYS A 134 12.51 18.01 11.21
C LYS A 134 12.71 17.36 12.58
N THR A 135 12.15 16.16 12.74
CA THR A 135 12.17 15.38 13.97
C THR A 135 11.87 13.93 13.62
N ARG A 136 12.33 12.97 14.44
CA ARG A 136 11.90 11.56 14.35
C ARG A 136 10.84 11.21 15.39
N LEU A 137 10.51 12.14 16.29
CA LEU A 137 9.49 11.94 17.32
C LEU A 137 8.10 11.87 16.67
N GLY A 138 7.25 10.98 17.16
CA GLY A 138 5.87 10.84 16.68
C GLY A 138 5.71 9.95 15.46
N ILE A 139 6.72 9.19 15.05
CA ILE A 139 6.62 8.25 13.92
C ILE A 139 5.59 7.13 14.16
N GLU A 140 5.28 6.85 15.42
CA GLU A 140 4.20 5.97 15.84
C GLU A 140 2.80 6.46 15.41
N TYR A 141 2.64 7.76 15.14
CA TYR A 141 1.40 8.35 14.63
C TYR A 141 1.28 8.31 13.10
N LEU A 142 2.22 7.66 12.42
CA LEU A 142 2.24 7.55 10.96
C LEU A 142 0.94 6.90 10.44
N GLY A 143 0.29 7.58 9.49
CA GLY A 143 -0.94 7.09 8.88
C GLY A 143 -2.22 7.34 9.68
N GLN A 144 -2.14 7.92 10.89
CA GLN A 144 -3.34 8.25 11.68
C GLN A 144 -4.08 9.47 11.12
N HIS A 145 -3.34 10.46 10.61
CA HIS A 145 -3.90 11.63 9.96
C HIS A 145 -3.07 11.97 8.71
N ILE A 146 -3.70 11.91 7.55
CA ILE A 146 -3.08 12.26 6.27
C ILE A 146 -3.69 13.56 5.77
N GLN A 147 -2.86 14.58 5.54
CA GLN A 147 -3.25 15.83 4.91
C GLN A 147 -2.92 15.75 3.40
N PRO A 148 -3.92 15.51 2.52
CA PRO A 148 -3.65 15.35 1.10
C PRO A 148 -3.09 16.64 0.48
N GLY A 149 -2.05 16.52 -0.35
CA GLY A 149 -1.45 17.65 -1.04
C GLY A 149 -0.51 18.49 -0.15
N ILE A 150 -0.23 18.08 1.09
CA ILE A 150 0.70 18.78 2.00
C ILE A 150 2.08 18.98 1.36
N LEU A 151 2.58 18.01 0.59
CA LEU A 151 3.86 18.15 -0.11
C LEU A 151 3.84 19.28 -1.15
N GLY A 152 2.70 19.52 -1.80
CA GLY A 152 2.51 20.63 -2.73
C GLY A 152 2.52 21.98 -1.99
N VAL A 153 1.88 22.04 -0.82
CA VAL A 153 1.91 23.21 0.06
C VAL A 153 3.34 23.49 0.51
N LEU A 154 4.05 22.50 1.04
CA LEU A 154 5.44 22.64 1.50
C LEU A 154 6.37 23.12 0.37
N LYS A 155 6.23 22.58 -0.85
CA LYS A 155 7.02 23.04 -2.01
C LYS A 155 6.78 24.49 -2.38
N LYS A 156 5.54 24.99 -2.23
CA LYS A 156 5.20 26.39 -2.51
C LYS A 156 5.96 27.34 -1.58
N TYR A 157 6.14 26.95 -0.32
CA TYR A 157 6.82 27.76 0.69
C TYR A 157 8.32 27.44 0.82
N SER A 158 8.84 26.43 0.11
CA SER A 158 10.22 25.97 0.23
C SER A 158 11.22 26.73 -0.65
N GLY A 159 10.78 27.71 -1.44
CA GLY A 159 11.65 28.45 -2.37
C GLY A 159 12.17 27.62 -3.56
N ILE A 160 11.66 26.40 -3.78
CA ILE A 160 11.96 25.62 -4.99
C ILE A 160 11.14 26.23 -6.14
N SER A 161 11.82 26.74 -7.16
CA SER A 161 11.18 27.32 -8.36
C SER A 161 10.15 26.39 -8.96
N HIS A 162 9.01 26.97 -9.31
CA HIS A 162 7.73 26.34 -9.61
C HIS A 162 7.77 25.46 -10.88
N LEU A 163 8.40 24.29 -10.81
CA LEU A 163 8.13 23.20 -11.75
C LEU A 163 6.67 22.79 -11.51
N LYS A 164 5.80 23.17 -12.46
CA LYS A 164 4.36 22.88 -12.49
C LYS A 164 4.09 21.49 -11.93
N VAL A 165 3.75 21.41 -10.64
CA VAL A 165 3.14 20.20 -10.07
C VAL A 165 1.75 20.20 -10.66
N LEU A 166 1.63 19.58 -11.84
CA LEU A 166 0.35 19.16 -12.39
C LEU A 166 -0.45 18.58 -11.22
N ARG A 167 -1.65 19.14 -11.01
CA ARG A 167 -2.64 18.64 -10.07
C ARG A 167 -2.79 17.14 -10.29
N MET A 168 -2.03 16.32 -9.57
CA MET A 168 -2.36 14.94 -9.34
C MET A 168 -3.44 14.92 -8.26
N ARG A 169 -4.59 15.52 -8.61
CA ARG A 169 -5.84 15.34 -7.89
C ARG A 169 -6.37 13.97 -8.28
N TRP A 170 -5.68 12.92 -7.85
CA TRP A 170 -6.28 11.60 -7.83
C TRP A 170 -7.24 11.60 -6.66
N ARG A 171 -8.51 11.91 -6.93
CA ARG A 171 -9.59 11.29 -6.14
C ARG A 171 -9.28 9.80 -6.23
N TYR A 172 -8.94 9.18 -5.10
CA TYR A 172 -8.66 7.75 -5.01
C TYR A 172 -9.96 6.97 -5.26
N ARG A 173 -10.45 7.00 -6.50
CA ARG A 173 -11.54 6.21 -7.04
C ARG A 173 -10.90 5.27 -8.05
N ILE A 174 -10.85 4.00 -7.70
CA ILE A 174 -10.63 2.92 -8.65
C ILE A 174 -12.03 2.33 -8.81
N GLU A 175 -12.59 2.47 -10.01
CA GLU A 175 -13.68 1.63 -10.50
C GLU A 175 -13.16 0.21 -10.74
#